data_AF-A0A6N9TYU0-F1
#
_entry.id   AF-A0A6N9TYU0-F1
#
_cell.length_a   1.000
_cell.length_b   1.000
_cell.length_c   1.000
_cell.angle_alpha   90.00
_cell.angle_beta   90.00
_cell.angle_gamma   90.00
#
_symmetry.space_group_name_H-M   'P 1'
#
loop_
_entity.id
_entity.type
_entity.pdbx_description
1 polymer ?
#
loop_
_entity_poly.entity_id
_entity_poly.type
_entity_poly.pdbx_seq_one_letter_code
_entity_poly.pdbx_strand_id
1 'polypeptide(L)'
;TTPPEAPGATAPDTGATAAGALPGPRQPVTPPPAAPATGLGEEVPDPAPVPERLTDKGLPKRTPKIVDPPSVPAGDRTGTLDKEALRRRLGGFHRGAKEGRRDVEAELTENTSETDETGDTVEEARS
;
A
#
# COMPACT_ATOMS: atom_id res chain seq x y z
N THR A 1 -39.86 -26.74 -32.72
CA THR A 1 -38.46 -26.48 -33.10
C THR A 1 -38.32 -25.00 -33.36
N THR A 2 -37.83 -24.27 -32.37
CA THR A 2 -37.53 -22.83 -32.47
C THR A 2 -36.00 -22.73 -32.36
N PRO A 3 -35.31 -22.02 -33.26
CA PRO A 3 -33.86 -21.87 -33.17
C PRO A 3 -33.49 -20.95 -31.99
N PRO A 4 -32.34 -21.15 -31.32
CA PRO A 4 -31.85 -20.20 -30.33
C PRO A 4 -31.33 -18.93 -31.02
N GLU A 5 -31.88 -17.81 -30.56
CA GLU A 5 -31.47 -16.43 -30.82
C GLU A 5 -30.01 -16.22 -30.36
N ALA A 6 -29.18 -15.70 -31.27
CA ALA A 6 -27.78 -15.36 -30.98
C ALA A 6 -27.72 -14.08 -30.12
N PRO A 7 -26.98 -14.05 -28.99
CA PRO A 7 -26.74 -12.79 -28.30
C PRO A 7 -25.80 -11.92 -29.15
N GLY A 8 -26.28 -10.71 -29.44
CA GLY A 8 -25.65 -9.73 -30.30
C GLY A 8 -24.20 -9.44 -29.93
N ALA A 9 -23.35 -9.43 -30.96
CA ALA A 9 -22.02 -8.87 -30.91
C ALA A 9 -22.12 -7.36 -30.65
N THR A 10 -21.93 -6.93 -29.40
CA THR A 10 -21.56 -5.54 -29.11
C THR A 10 -20.12 -5.32 -29.57
N ALA A 11 -19.97 -4.77 -30.77
CA ALA A 11 -18.74 -4.11 -31.18
C ALA A 11 -18.47 -2.92 -30.22
N PRO A 12 -17.23 -2.68 -29.77
CA PRO A 12 -16.91 -1.42 -29.12
C PRO A 12 -16.95 -0.30 -30.18
N ASP A 13 -17.88 0.62 -29.97
CA ASP A 13 -18.02 1.87 -30.70
C ASP A 13 -16.68 2.62 -30.72
N THR A 14 -16.18 2.85 -31.93
CA THR A 14 -15.00 3.66 -32.19
C THR A 14 -15.49 5.10 -32.39
N GLY A 15 -15.59 5.84 -31.30
CA GLY A 15 -16.06 7.23 -31.28
C GLY A 15 -15.12 8.12 -30.49
N ALA A 16 -14.15 8.72 -31.17
CA ALA A 16 -13.17 9.64 -30.63
C ALA A 16 -13.83 10.84 -29.92
N THR A 17 -13.56 11.01 -28.62
CA THR A 17 -13.76 12.29 -27.93
C THR A 17 -12.42 13.00 -27.79
N ALA A 18 -12.38 14.21 -28.33
CA ALA A 18 -11.27 15.12 -28.43
C ALA A 18 -10.36 15.20 -27.19
N ALA A 19 -9.07 15.31 -27.48
CA ALA A 19 -7.96 15.49 -26.56
C ALA A 19 -8.22 16.63 -25.54
N GLY A 20 -8.55 16.25 -24.31
CA GLY A 20 -8.29 17.08 -23.14
C GLY A 20 -6.81 17.01 -22.82
N ALA A 21 -6.03 17.99 -23.29
CA ALA A 21 -4.63 18.15 -22.91
C ALA A 21 -4.54 18.38 -21.40
N LEU A 22 -4.26 17.32 -20.65
CA LEU A 22 -3.86 17.44 -19.26
C LEU A 22 -2.48 18.12 -19.22
N PRO A 23 -2.27 19.19 -18.43
CA PRO A 23 -0.95 19.75 -18.26
C PRO A 23 -0.05 18.66 -17.67
N GLY A 24 0.98 18.27 -18.41
CA GLY A 24 1.97 17.29 -17.99
C GLY A 24 2.72 17.73 -16.72
N PRO A 25 3.52 16.83 -16.12
CA PRO A 25 4.32 17.17 -14.96
C PRO A 25 5.22 18.37 -15.28
N ARG A 26 5.18 19.40 -14.42
CA ARG A 26 6.09 20.55 -14.53
C ARG A 26 7.52 20.04 -14.29
N GLN A 27 8.34 20.13 -15.33
CA GLN A 27 9.78 19.93 -15.23
C GLN A 27 10.37 20.99 -14.28
N PRO A 28 11.19 20.64 -13.29
CA PRO A 28 11.96 21.62 -12.55
C PRO A 28 13.05 22.18 -13.48
N VAL A 29 12.90 23.45 -13.86
CA VAL A 29 13.98 24.21 -14.50
C VAL A 29 14.87 24.77 -13.41
N THR A 30 15.89 24.01 -13.00
CA THR A 30 17.02 24.61 -12.29
C THR A 30 18.06 25.05 -13.31
N PRO A 31 18.33 26.36 -13.45
CA PRO A 31 19.45 26.84 -14.25
C PRO A 31 20.76 26.26 -13.71
N PRO A 32 21.79 26.11 -14.57
CA PRO A 32 23.07 25.52 -14.18
C PRO A 32 23.68 26.30 -13.00
N PRO A 33 24.54 25.67 -12.18
CA PRO A 33 25.40 26.43 -11.30
C PRO A 33 26.13 27.46 -12.17
N ALA A 34 26.06 28.73 -11.78
CA ALA A 34 26.91 29.74 -12.38
C ALA A 34 28.34 29.22 -12.30
N ALA A 35 28.94 28.92 -13.46
CA ALA A 35 30.35 28.65 -13.50
C ALA A 35 31.04 29.86 -12.85
N PRO A 36 31.94 29.69 -11.86
CA PRO A 36 32.80 30.78 -11.50
C PRO A 36 33.56 31.14 -12.77
N ALA A 37 33.25 32.32 -13.31
CA ALA A 37 34.09 32.93 -14.32
C ALA A 37 35.51 32.91 -13.75
N THR A 38 36.43 32.34 -14.51
CA THR A 38 37.86 32.30 -14.19
C THR A 38 38.39 33.72 -14.10
N GLY A 39 38.24 34.31 -12.91
CA GLY A 39 38.98 35.45 -12.42
C GLY A 39 40.33 34.94 -11.93
N LEU A 40 41.37 35.44 -12.56
CA LEU A 40 42.79 35.22 -12.27
C LEU A 40 43.08 35.13 -10.76
N GLY A 41 43.46 33.95 -10.27
CA GLY A 41 44.30 33.78 -9.08
C GLY A 41 43.78 34.37 -7.76
N GLU A 42 42.49 34.26 -7.45
CA GLU A 42 42.01 34.51 -6.10
C GLU A 42 41.96 33.17 -5.36
N GLU A 43 42.78 33.02 -4.32
CA GLU A 43 42.75 31.92 -3.36
C GLU A 43 41.33 31.85 -2.78
N VAL A 44 40.52 30.90 -3.27
CA VAL A 44 39.23 30.60 -2.66
C VAL A 44 39.54 30.16 -1.23
N PRO A 45 39.09 30.89 -0.19
CA PRO A 45 39.28 30.47 1.18
C PRO A 45 38.74 29.05 1.31
N ASP A 46 39.49 28.19 1.99
CA ASP A 46 39.06 26.81 2.28
C ASP A 46 37.62 26.85 2.77
N PRO A 47 36.66 26.15 2.12
CA PRO A 47 35.26 26.24 2.49
C PRO A 47 35.13 25.97 3.98
N ALA A 48 34.58 26.95 4.71
CA ALA A 48 34.36 26.83 6.13
C ALA A 48 33.66 25.48 6.43
N PRO A 49 34.07 24.77 7.49
CA PRO A 49 33.57 23.42 7.76
C PRO A 49 32.05 23.45 7.84
N VAL A 50 31.40 22.67 6.97
CA VAL A 50 29.94 22.58 6.94
C VAL A 50 29.48 21.92 8.23
N PRO A 51 28.57 22.54 8.99
CA PRO A 51 28.10 21.96 10.25
C PRO A 51 27.45 20.60 10.02
N GLU A 52 27.78 19.64 10.87
CA GLU A 52 27.21 18.29 10.81
C GLU A 52 25.69 18.34 10.94
N ARG A 53 24.99 17.62 10.07
CA ARG A 53 23.52 17.55 10.08
C ARG A 53 23.07 16.63 11.22
N LEU A 54 22.88 17.19 12.40
CA LEU A 54 22.38 16.48 13.58
C LEU A 54 20.84 16.57 13.70
N THR A 55 20.26 15.61 14.40
CA THR A 55 18.86 15.62 14.87
C THR A 55 18.75 16.37 16.19
N ASP A 56 17.54 16.66 16.67
CA ASP A 56 17.30 17.30 17.99
C ASP A 56 17.87 16.52 19.17
N LYS A 57 18.26 15.26 18.94
CA LYS A 57 18.89 14.36 19.91
C LYS A 57 20.40 14.23 19.72
N GLY A 58 21.01 15.09 18.89
CA GLY A 58 22.45 15.06 18.60
C GLY A 58 22.90 13.88 17.74
N LEU A 59 21.98 13.02 17.27
CA LEU A 59 22.33 11.91 16.38
C LEU A 59 22.42 12.42 14.93
N PRO A 60 23.40 11.99 14.11
CA PRO A 60 23.44 12.34 12.70
C PRO A 60 22.11 12.04 12.00
N LYS A 61 21.66 12.96 11.16
CA LYS A 61 20.47 12.77 10.31
C LYS A 61 20.70 11.52 9.46
N ARG A 62 19.68 10.64 9.41
CA ARG A 62 19.71 9.46 8.54
C ARG A 62 19.91 9.93 7.09
N THR A 63 21.00 9.52 6.47
CA THR A 63 21.22 9.64 5.02
C THR A 63 20.69 8.36 4.38
N PRO A 64 19.48 8.37 3.78
CA PRO A 64 19.05 7.22 3.00
C PRO A 64 20.10 6.94 1.93
N LYS A 65 20.55 5.69 1.84
CA LYS A 65 21.45 5.26 0.78
C LYS A 65 20.69 5.38 -0.54
N ILE A 66 21.17 6.21 -1.45
CA ILE A 66 20.73 6.15 -2.84
C ILE A 66 21.29 4.84 -3.39
N VAL A 67 20.41 3.91 -3.72
CA VAL A 67 20.75 2.64 -4.36
C VAL A 67 20.34 2.77 -5.81
N ASP A 68 21.23 2.38 -6.73
CA ASP A 68 20.89 2.37 -8.14
C ASP A 68 19.72 1.41 -8.40
N PRO A 69 18.76 1.79 -9.25
CA PRO A 69 17.72 0.85 -9.66
C PRO A 69 18.37 -0.37 -10.32
N PRO A 70 17.80 -1.58 -10.14
CA PRO A 70 18.34 -2.76 -10.77
C PRO A 70 18.38 -2.57 -12.30
N SER A 71 19.52 -2.91 -12.91
CA SER A 71 19.76 -2.78 -14.35
C SER A 71 18.79 -3.61 -15.21
N VAL A 72 18.25 -4.68 -14.63
CA VAL A 72 17.28 -5.56 -15.27
C VAL A 72 15.93 -5.39 -14.56
N PRO A 73 14.82 -5.23 -15.30
CA PRO A 73 13.51 -5.28 -14.68
C PRO A 73 13.37 -6.58 -13.88
N ALA A 74 12.76 -6.50 -12.70
CA ALA A 74 12.41 -7.71 -11.95
C ALA A 74 11.66 -8.64 -12.90
N GLY A 75 12.19 -9.84 -13.12
CA GLY A 75 11.65 -10.77 -14.10
C GLY A 75 10.16 -11.00 -13.89
N ASP A 76 9.45 -11.24 -14.98
CA ASP A 76 8.05 -11.66 -14.91
C ASP A 76 7.96 -12.86 -13.98
N ARG A 77 6.95 -12.86 -13.10
CA ARG A 77 6.74 -13.99 -12.19
C ARG A 77 6.32 -15.20 -13.03
N THR A 78 7.29 -16.02 -13.44
CA THR A 78 7.09 -17.22 -14.28
C THR A 78 6.56 -18.41 -13.48
N GLY A 79 5.61 -18.17 -12.58
CA GLY A 79 4.93 -19.20 -11.82
C GLY A 79 3.46 -19.19 -12.16
N THR A 80 2.99 -20.17 -12.94
CA THR A 80 1.55 -20.44 -12.96
C THR A 80 1.16 -20.93 -11.58
N LEU A 81 0.21 -20.25 -10.94
CA LEU A 81 -0.27 -20.69 -9.63
C LEU A 81 -0.95 -22.05 -9.82
N ASP A 82 -0.51 -23.05 -9.05
CA ASP A 82 -1.22 -24.33 -8.98
C ASP A 82 -2.65 -24.05 -8.47
N LYS A 83 -3.61 -24.24 -9.37
CA LYS A 83 -5.01 -23.92 -9.13
C LYS A 83 -5.57 -24.79 -7.99
N GLU A 84 -5.12 -26.03 -7.86
CA GLU A 84 -5.57 -26.93 -6.77
C GLU A 84 -4.96 -26.52 -5.43
N ALA A 85 -3.68 -26.16 -5.40
CA ALA A 85 -3.05 -25.62 -4.20
C ALA A 85 -3.74 -24.33 -3.72
N LEU A 86 -4.12 -23.44 -4.65
CA LEU A 86 -4.84 -22.22 -4.32
C LEU A 86 -6.26 -22.50 -3.80
N ARG A 87 -7.00 -23.42 -4.43
CA ARG A 87 -8.33 -23.83 -3.96
C ARG A 87 -8.29 -24.41 -2.56
N ARG A 88 -7.29 -25.25 -2.27
CA ARG A 88 -7.08 -25.79 -0.93
C ARG A 88 -6.77 -24.69 0.09
N ARG A 89 -5.89 -23.75 -0.26
CA ARG A 89 -5.51 -22.63 0.63
C ARG A 89 -6.70 -21.72 0.93
N LEU A 90 -7.47 -21.34 -0.08
CA LEU A 90 -8.64 -20.47 0.08
C LEU A 90 -9.81 -21.20 0.76
N GLY A 91 -10.02 -22.48 0.44
CA GLY A 91 -11.03 -23.32 1.07
C GLY A 91 -10.77 -23.55 2.55
N GLY A 92 -9.51 -23.74 2.94
CA GLY A 92 -9.09 -23.87 4.34
C GLY A 92 -9.31 -22.60 5.15
N PHE A 93 -8.98 -21.43 4.60
CA PHE A 93 -9.21 -20.13 5.26
C PHE A 93 -10.70 -19.88 5.52
N HIS A 94 -11.56 -20.11 4.52
CA HIS A 94 -13.01 -19.93 4.67
C HIS A 94 -13.61 -20.87 5.73
N ARG A 95 -13.12 -22.11 5.78
CA ARG A 95 -13.54 -23.08 6.80
C ARG A 95 -13.12 -22.63 8.19
N GLY A 96 -11.86 -22.27 8.38
CA GLY A 96 -11.35 -21.78 9.67
C GLY A 96 -12.05 -20.50 10.14
N ALA A 97 -12.40 -19.58 9.24
CA ALA A 97 -13.15 -18.37 9.58
C ALA A 97 -14.59 -18.67 10.05
N LYS A 98 -15.22 -19.72 9.51
CA LYS A 98 -16.55 -20.17 9.98
C LYS A 98 -16.47 -20.88 11.32
N GLU A 99 -15.46 -21.72 11.51
CA GLU A 99 -15.21 -22.43 12.77
C GLU A 99 -14.93 -21.42 13.88
N GLY A 100 -13.98 -20.48 13.69
CA GLY A 100 -13.69 -19.46 14.69
C GLY A 100 -14.87 -18.54 15.02
N ARG A 101 -15.78 -18.26 14.07
CA ARG A 101 -17.02 -17.55 14.42
C ARG A 101 -17.92 -18.36 15.35
N ARG A 102 -18.05 -19.66 15.13
CA ARG A 102 -18.83 -20.52 16.01
C ARG A 102 -18.20 -20.65 17.39
N ASP A 103 -16.87 -20.74 17.44
CA ASP A 103 -16.16 -20.83 18.71
C ASP A 103 -16.38 -19.54 19.53
N VAL A 104 -16.28 -18.37 18.91
CA VAL A 104 -16.59 -17.07 19.55
C VAL A 104 -18.06 -16.96 19.94
N GLU A 105 -18.98 -17.39 19.07
CA GLU A 105 -20.42 -17.38 19.38
C GLU A 105 -20.73 -18.24 20.61
N ALA A 106 -20.10 -19.42 20.73
CA ALA A 106 -20.27 -20.31 21.88
C ALA A 106 -19.77 -19.66 23.18
N GLU A 107 -18.57 -19.08 23.17
CA GLU A 107 -18.02 -18.35 24.31
C GLU A 107 -18.88 -17.14 24.68
N LEU A 108 -19.41 -16.42 23.69
CA LEU A 108 -20.24 -15.25 23.96
C LEU A 108 -21.60 -15.64 24.55
N THR A 109 -22.22 -16.75 24.11
CA THR A 109 -23.42 -17.27 24.74
C THR A 109 -23.17 -17.71 26.18
N GLU A 110 -22.06 -18.40 26.45
CA GLU A 110 -21.68 -18.85 27.80
C GLU A 110 -21.40 -17.66 28.74
N ASN A 111 -20.62 -16.68 28.28
CA ASN A 111 -20.33 -15.46 29.05
C ASN A 111 -21.57 -14.57 29.24
N THR A 112 -22.48 -14.53 28.26
CA THR A 112 -23.74 -13.78 28.39
C THR A 112 -24.63 -14.42 29.45
N SER A 113 -24.77 -15.76 29.45
CA SER A 113 -25.49 -16.45 30.53
C SER A 113 -24.88 -16.19 31.91
N GLU A 114 -23.54 -16.24 32.03
CA GLU A 114 -22.83 -15.97 33.30
C GLU A 114 -22.97 -14.52 33.79
N THR A 115 -23.05 -13.59 32.84
CA THR A 115 -23.27 -12.16 33.16
C THR A 115 -24.73 -11.90 33.56
N ASP A 116 -25.69 -12.53 32.90
CA ASP A 116 -27.12 -12.37 33.20
C ASP A 116 -27.47 -12.98 34.58
N GLU A 117 -26.92 -14.13 34.94
CA GLU A 117 -27.14 -14.74 36.27
C GLU A 117 -26.50 -13.94 37.43
N THR A 118 -25.35 -13.30 37.18
CA THR A 118 -24.68 -12.45 38.17
C THR A 118 -25.32 -11.05 38.25
N GLY A 119 -25.87 -10.53 37.14
CA GLY A 119 -26.48 -9.22 37.06
C GLY A 119 -27.87 -9.13 37.67
N ASP A 120 -28.70 -10.17 37.50
CA ASP A 120 -30.08 -10.21 38.00
C ASP A 120 -30.15 -10.22 39.55
N THR A 121 -29.19 -10.89 40.20
CA THR A 121 -29.16 -10.99 41.67
C THR A 121 -28.74 -9.69 42.39
N VAL A 122 -28.12 -8.72 41.69
CA VAL A 122 -27.67 -7.45 42.31
C VAL A 122 -28.77 -6.38 42.33
N GLU A 123 -29.73 -6.43 41.40
CA GLU A 123 -30.86 -5.49 41.34
C GLU A 123 -32.00 -5.85 42.31
N GLU A 124 -32.19 -7.13 42.66
CA GLU A 124 -33.25 -7.54 43.60
C GLU A 124 -32.96 -7.13 45.06
N ALA A 125 -31.69 -6.94 45.42
CA ALA A 125 -31.29 -6.51 46.77
C ALA A 125 -31.36 -4.98 47.00
N ARG A 126 -31.73 -4.20 45.98
CA ARG A 126 -31.77 -2.72 46.03
C ARG A 126 -33.18 -2.11 45.95
N SER A 127 -34.23 -2.94 45.94
CA SER A 127 -35.64 -2.50 46.07
C SER A 127 -36.20 -2.72 47.47
#